data_AF-A0A956MIQ6-F1
#
_entry.id   AF-A0A956MIQ6-F1
#
_cell.length_a   1.000
_cell.length_b   1.000
_cell.length_c   1.000
_cell.angle_alpha   90.00
_cell.angle_beta   90.00
_cell.angle_gamma   90.00
#
_symmetry.space_group_name_H-M   'P 1'
#
loop_
_entity.id
_entity.type
_entity.pdbx_description
1 polymer ?
#
loop_
_entity_poly.entity_id
_entity_poly.type
_entity_poly.pdbx_seq_one_letter_code
_entity_poly.pdbx_strand_id
1 'polypeptide(L)'
;MRARAWVLVLALGGLACEQAALEVPTADDVVAAYDYSGRLEAEMSGNVAEVTVYQPNRQLSRGGTLWAKVGPYVFLFSRETQSLFQQWGGLAGVRVITRAPGGQEVARALLTRDTFNDVTWNGAILAAAKARRDGTKSPGLIEDLVLFGEDHTTFEYSSRYVRPGR
;
A
#
# COMPACT_ATOMS: atom_id res chain seq x y z
N MET A 1 -63.94 37.29 22.50
CA MET A 1 -62.65 37.56 23.18
C MET A 1 -61.69 36.41 22.88
N ARG A 2 -60.41 36.74 22.67
CA ARG A 2 -59.43 36.00 21.84
C ARG A 2 -58.92 34.71 22.48
N ALA A 3 -58.89 33.63 21.69
CA ALA A 3 -58.16 32.40 21.95
C ALA A 3 -56.64 32.64 21.91
N ARG A 4 -55.88 31.99 22.79
CA ARG A 4 -54.41 31.95 22.76
C ARG A 4 -53.95 30.49 22.70
N ALA A 5 -53.63 30.03 21.50
CA ALA A 5 -52.89 28.79 21.27
C ALA A 5 -51.41 29.06 21.51
N TRP A 6 -50.78 28.26 22.38
CA TRP A 6 -49.33 28.25 22.58
C TRP A 6 -48.73 27.20 21.66
N VAL A 7 -48.02 27.65 20.62
CA VAL A 7 -47.20 26.77 19.77
C VAL A 7 -45.83 26.64 20.42
N LEU A 8 -45.53 25.46 20.94
CA LEU A 8 -44.20 25.08 21.41
C LEU A 8 -43.40 24.59 20.19
N VAL A 9 -42.51 25.44 19.67
CA VAL A 9 -41.58 25.05 18.60
C VAL A 9 -40.44 24.27 19.24
N LEU A 10 -40.44 22.94 19.07
CA LEU A 10 -39.26 22.11 19.32
C LEU A 10 -38.23 22.41 18.23
N ALA A 11 -37.18 23.17 18.58
CA ALA A 11 -35.98 23.27 17.76
C ALA A 11 -35.19 21.97 17.88
N LEU A 12 -35.45 21.03 16.97
CA LEU A 12 -34.51 19.95 16.66
C LEU A 12 -33.29 20.58 15.99
N GLY A 13 -32.32 20.97 16.82
CA GLY A 13 -30.99 21.35 16.36
C GLY A 13 -30.41 20.18 15.59
N GLY A 14 -30.23 20.35 14.29
CA GLY A 14 -29.62 19.35 13.42
C GLY A 14 -28.29 18.92 14.02
N LEU A 15 -28.11 17.61 14.19
CA LEU A 15 -26.80 16.99 14.16
C LEU A 15 -26.21 17.33 12.79
N ALA A 16 -25.52 18.47 12.72
CA ALA A 16 -24.57 18.71 11.66
C ALA A 16 -23.54 17.59 11.82
N CYS A 17 -23.71 16.53 11.03
CA CYS A 17 -22.68 15.56 10.79
C CYS A 17 -21.57 16.34 10.09
N GLU A 18 -20.67 16.91 10.88
CA GLU A 18 -19.41 17.45 10.39
C GLU A 18 -18.71 16.24 9.77
N GLN A 19 -18.83 16.09 8.45
CA GLN A 19 -18.05 15.11 7.71
C GLN A 19 -16.61 15.50 8.00
N ALA A 20 -15.96 14.81 8.94
CA ALA A 20 -14.55 14.98 9.19
C ALA A 20 -13.87 14.80 7.83
N ALA A 21 -13.32 15.88 7.29
CA ALA A 21 -12.57 15.83 6.06
C ALA A 21 -11.41 14.87 6.31
N LEU A 22 -11.49 13.68 5.74
CA LEU A 22 -10.48 12.66 5.98
C LEU A 22 -9.19 13.13 5.30
N GLU A 23 -8.22 13.49 6.12
CA GLU A 23 -6.94 14.01 5.64
C GLU A 23 -6.17 12.95 4.84
N VAL A 24 -5.54 13.41 3.76
CA VAL A 24 -4.64 12.60 2.92
C VAL A 24 -3.21 13.11 3.09
N PRO A 25 -2.20 12.22 3.07
CA PRO A 25 -0.81 12.64 3.19
C PRO A 25 -0.36 13.42 1.94
N THR A 26 0.68 14.22 2.11
CA THR A 26 1.46 14.72 0.96
C THR A 26 2.43 13.64 0.47
N ALA A 27 2.98 13.81 -0.73
CA ALA A 27 4.03 12.92 -1.25
C ALA A 27 5.25 12.88 -0.31
N ASP A 28 5.65 14.02 0.26
CA ASP A 28 6.78 14.10 1.18
C ASP A 28 6.51 13.34 2.49
N ASP A 29 5.28 13.38 3.01
CA ASP A 29 4.86 12.58 4.17
C ASP A 29 5.00 11.08 3.88
N VAL A 30 4.60 10.65 2.68
CA VAL A 30 4.73 9.25 2.25
C VAL A 30 6.20 8.85 2.17
N VAL A 31 7.06 9.65 1.56
CA VAL A 31 8.51 9.35 1.49
C VAL A 31 9.10 9.26 2.89
N ALA A 32 8.78 10.22 3.77
CA ALA A 32 9.31 10.28 5.13
C ALA A 32 8.87 9.09 6.00
N ALA A 33 7.74 8.45 5.68
CA ALA A 33 7.27 7.28 6.42
C ALA A 33 8.10 6.00 6.17
N TYR A 34 8.80 5.90 5.04
CA TYR A 34 9.57 4.70 4.69
C TYR A 34 11.03 4.77 5.14
N ASP A 35 11.44 3.89 6.05
CA ASP A 35 12.85 3.65 6.36
C ASP A 35 13.51 2.80 5.26
N TYR A 36 13.97 3.46 4.20
CA TYR A 36 14.63 2.82 3.07
C TYR A 36 15.83 3.63 2.58
N SER A 37 17.00 3.00 2.56
CA SER A 37 18.27 3.63 2.17
C SER A 37 18.50 3.71 0.66
N GLY A 38 17.62 3.11 -0.16
CA GLY A 38 17.68 3.20 -1.62
C GLY A 38 16.87 4.38 -2.16
N ARG A 39 16.86 4.52 -3.49
CA ARG A 39 16.02 5.53 -4.15
C ARG A 39 14.55 5.13 -4.04
N LEU A 40 13.78 5.99 -3.39
CA LEU A 40 12.33 5.91 -3.26
C LEU A 40 11.74 7.29 -3.58
N GLU A 41 10.67 7.29 -4.35
CA GLU A 41 9.91 8.48 -4.72
C GLU A 41 8.44 8.21 -4.40
N ALA A 42 7.68 9.24 -4.07
CA ALA A 42 6.24 9.13 -3.91
C ALA A 42 5.50 10.21 -4.69
N GLU A 43 4.31 9.87 -5.14
CA GLU A 43 3.36 10.79 -5.76
C GLU A 43 1.95 10.50 -5.22
N MET A 44 1.07 11.50 -5.21
CA MET A 44 -0.32 11.31 -4.83
C MET A 44 -1.21 11.28 -6.07
N SER A 45 -1.96 10.19 -6.24
CA SER A 45 -2.96 10.02 -7.30
C SER A 45 -4.34 9.95 -6.66
N GLY A 46 -4.99 11.10 -6.52
CA GLY A 46 -6.19 11.24 -5.69
C GLY A 46 -5.88 10.91 -4.24
N ASN A 47 -6.53 9.88 -3.70
CA ASN A 47 -6.31 9.38 -2.33
C ASN A 47 -5.49 8.08 -2.28
N VAL A 48 -4.72 7.81 -3.34
CA VAL A 48 -3.78 6.69 -3.41
C VAL A 48 -2.36 7.24 -3.44
N ALA A 49 -1.51 6.74 -2.55
CA ALA A 49 -0.08 7.03 -2.59
C ALA A 49 0.62 6.08 -3.57
N GLU A 50 1.30 6.61 -4.58
CA GLU A 50 2.14 5.85 -5.49
C GLU A 50 3.60 5.93 -5.05
N VAL A 51 4.16 4.81 -4.60
CA VAL A 51 5.54 4.70 -4.13
C VAL A 51 6.37 4.02 -5.20
N THR A 52 7.30 4.76 -5.81
CA THR A 52 8.24 4.22 -6.80
C THR A 52 9.56 3.84 -6.12
N VAL A 53 9.97 2.58 -6.28
CA VAL A 53 11.23 2.06 -5.73
C VAL A 53 12.11 1.52 -6.84
N TYR A 54 13.41 1.82 -6.78
CA TYR A 54 14.37 1.37 -7.78
C TYR A 54 15.11 0.10 -7.33
N GLN A 55 14.92 -0.99 -8.08
CA GLN A 55 15.54 -2.28 -7.83
C GLN A 55 16.86 -2.42 -8.61
N PRO A 56 17.98 -2.78 -7.95
CA PRO A 56 19.25 -3.00 -8.64
C PRO A 56 19.20 -4.16 -9.64
N ASN A 57 19.81 -3.98 -10.83
CA ASN A 57 19.88 -5.01 -11.87
C ASN A 57 20.37 -6.38 -11.35
N ARG A 58 21.32 -6.39 -10.42
CA ARG A 58 21.85 -7.63 -9.81
C ARG A 58 20.78 -8.51 -9.17
N GLN A 59 19.73 -7.91 -8.58
CA GLN A 59 18.63 -8.64 -7.96
C GLN A 59 17.68 -9.20 -9.03
N LEU A 60 17.38 -8.41 -10.06
CA LEU A 60 16.58 -8.83 -11.20
C LEU A 60 17.24 -9.98 -11.99
N SER A 61 18.56 -9.94 -12.19
CA SER A 61 19.29 -10.93 -12.97
C SER A 61 19.52 -12.25 -12.24
N ARG A 62 19.83 -12.23 -10.93
CA ARG A 62 20.16 -13.45 -10.17
C ARG A 62 18.93 -14.21 -9.69
N GLY A 63 17.84 -13.49 -9.46
CA GLY A 63 16.64 -14.05 -8.87
C GLY A 63 15.61 -14.58 -9.88
N GLY A 64 15.74 -14.20 -11.14
CA GLY A 64 14.74 -14.53 -12.16
C GLY A 64 13.38 -13.89 -11.86
N THR A 65 12.32 -14.47 -12.43
CA THR A 65 10.95 -13.93 -12.39
C THR A 65 10.43 -13.70 -10.98
N LEU A 66 10.72 -14.59 -10.03
CA LEU A 66 10.18 -14.49 -8.68
C LEU A 66 10.67 -13.24 -7.94
N TRP A 67 11.94 -12.86 -8.16
CA TRP A 67 12.52 -11.65 -7.57
C TRP A 67 12.08 -10.36 -8.27
N ALA A 68 11.62 -10.44 -9.51
CA ALA A 68 10.96 -9.32 -10.17
C ALA A 68 9.56 -9.08 -9.59
N LYS A 69 8.87 -10.14 -9.15
CA LYS A 69 7.54 -10.05 -8.55
C LYS A 69 7.54 -9.58 -7.09
N VAL A 70 8.55 -9.97 -6.30
CA VAL A 70 8.53 -9.77 -4.84
C VAL A 70 8.61 -8.29 -4.41
N GLY A 71 9.20 -7.45 -5.27
CA GLY A 71 9.57 -6.08 -4.94
C GLY A 71 8.43 -5.25 -4.33
N PRO A 72 7.25 -5.13 -4.97
CA PRO A 72 6.13 -4.39 -4.40
C PRO A 72 5.67 -4.89 -3.03
N TYR A 73 5.54 -6.20 -2.84
CA TYR A 73 5.00 -6.80 -1.61
C TYR A 73 5.88 -6.58 -0.40
N VAL A 74 7.20 -6.53 -0.61
CA VAL A 74 8.18 -6.18 0.41
C VAL A 74 7.86 -4.81 1.02
N PHE A 75 7.40 -3.83 0.25
CA PHE A 75 7.05 -2.50 0.74
C PHE A 75 5.60 -2.38 1.19
N LEU A 76 4.66 -3.03 0.50
CA LEU A 76 3.24 -2.98 0.90
C LEU A 76 2.99 -3.67 2.25
N PHE A 77 3.70 -4.76 2.53
CA PHE A 77 3.53 -5.54 3.75
C PHE A 77 4.56 -5.13 4.79
N SER A 78 4.62 -3.83 5.05
CA SER A 78 5.57 -3.19 5.94
C SER A 78 4.84 -2.46 7.07
N ARG A 79 5.56 -2.15 8.16
CA ARG A 79 4.97 -1.38 9.28
C ARG A 79 4.72 0.07 8.86
N GLU A 80 5.52 0.55 7.93
CA GLU A 80 5.47 1.88 7.34
C GLU A 80 4.15 2.07 6.59
N THR A 81 3.77 1.10 5.74
CA THR A 81 2.46 1.12 5.06
C THR A 81 1.29 0.99 6.03
N GLN A 82 1.39 0.11 7.04
CA GLN A 82 0.37 0.01 8.08
C GLN A 82 0.19 1.35 8.82
N SER A 83 1.30 2.00 9.17
CA SER A 83 1.30 3.28 9.89
C SER A 83 0.71 4.39 9.03
N LEU A 84 0.98 4.42 7.73
CA LEU A 84 0.36 5.36 6.79
C LEU A 84 -1.17 5.24 6.80
N PHE A 85 -1.72 4.01 6.75
CA PHE A 85 -3.16 3.82 6.84
C PHE A 85 -3.72 4.23 8.22
N GLN A 86 -3.03 3.93 9.30
CA GLN A 86 -3.47 4.30 10.65
C GLN A 86 -3.47 5.82 10.87
N GLN A 87 -2.45 6.51 10.37
CA GLN A 87 -2.29 7.95 10.54
C GLN A 87 -3.23 8.75 9.64
N TRP A 88 -3.42 8.31 8.39
CA TRP A 88 -4.17 9.06 7.38
C TRP A 88 -5.49 8.39 7.05
N GLY A 89 -6.56 8.86 7.66
CA GLY A 89 -7.91 8.33 7.45
C GLY A 89 -8.41 8.45 6.00
N GLY A 90 -7.92 9.44 5.26
CA GLY A 90 -8.31 9.68 3.86
C GLY A 90 -7.55 8.85 2.85
N LEU A 91 -6.46 8.19 3.24
CA LEU A 91 -5.66 7.35 2.36
C LEU A 91 -6.40 6.04 2.06
N ALA A 92 -6.84 5.87 0.81
CA ALA A 92 -7.60 4.71 0.36
C ALA A 92 -6.72 3.55 -0.11
N GLY A 93 -5.47 3.81 -0.47
CA GLY A 93 -4.56 2.76 -0.89
C GLY A 93 -3.11 3.22 -1.03
N VAL A 94 -2.23 2.24 -1.09
CA VAL A 94 -0.81 2.42 -1.43
C VAL A 94 -0.49 1.54 -2.61
N ARG A 95 0.02 2.14 -3.68
CA ARG A 95 0.52 1.46 -4.87
C ARG A 95 2.03 1.49 -4.84
N VAL A 96 2.68 0.34 -4.83
CA VAL A 96 4.13 0.27 -4.98
C VAL A 96 4.46 -0.10 -6.41
N ILE A 97 5.32 0.69 -7.04
CA ILE A 97 5.84 0.50 -8.39
C ILE A 97 7.34 0.27 -8.27
N THR A 98 7.79 -0.89 -8.72
CA THR A 98 9.22 -1.19 -8.81
C THR A 98 9.74 -0.92 -10.20
N ARG A 99 10.87 -0.22 -10.29
CA ARG A 99 11.56 0.11 -11.54
C ARG A 99 12.98 -0.42 -11.53
N ALA A 100 13.48 -0.81 -12.70
CA ALA A 100 14.90 -1.04 -12.92
C ALA A 100 15.67 0.30 -12.87
N PRO A 101 17.01 0.30 -12.76
CA PRO A 101 17.79 1.54 -12.69
C PRO A 101 17.63 2.44 -13.93
N GLY A 102 17.28 1.87 -15.07
CA GLY A 102 16.97 2.60 -16.30
C GLY A 102 15.55 3.18 -16.38
N GLY A 103 14.77 3.09 -15.28
CA GLY A 103 13.41 3.63 -15.18
C GLY A 103 12.31 2.72 -15.71
N GLN A 104 12.63 1.56 -16.27
CA GLN A 104 11.62 0.62 -16.77
C GLN A 104 10.86 -0.02 -15.62
N GLU A 105 9.53 -0.05 -15.73
CA GLU A 105 8.68 -0.75 -14.76
C GLU A 105 8.94 -2.26 -14.80
N VAL A 106 9.08 -2.84 -13.60
CA VAL A 106 9.29 -4.27 -13.37
C VAL A 106 7.98 -4.89 -12.88
N ALA A 107 7.37 -4.28 -11.88
CA ALA A 107 6.13 -4.75 -11.25
C ALA A 107 5.44 -3.62 -10.51
N ARG A 108 4.11 -3.68 -10.42
CA ARG A 108 3.30 -2.84 -9.55
C ARG A 108 2.30 -3.66 -8.75
N ALA A 109 1.98 -3.21 -7.55
CA ALA A 109 0.88 -3.76 -6.76
C ALA A 109 0.20 -2.65 -5.95
N LEU A 110 -1.11 -2.75 -5.79
CA LEU A 110 -1.96 -1.85 -5.01
C LEU A 110 -2.57 -2.61 -3.85
N LEU A 111 -2.30 -2.14 -2.63
CA LEU A 111 -3.00 -2.53 -1.42
C LEU A 111 -4.03 -1.45 -1.07
N THR A 112 -5.29 -1.82 -0.94
CA THR A 112 -6.34 -0.89 -0.47
C THR A 112 -6.44 -0.94 1.05
N ARG A 113 -6.88 0.17 1.65
CA ARG A 113 -6.96 0.37 3.10
C ARG A 113 -7.68 -0.77 3.82
N ASP A 114 -8.81 -1.21 3.26
CA ASP A 114 -9.72 -2.15 3.94
C ASP A 114 -9.38 -3.63 3.67
N THR A 115 -8.24 -3.90 3.02
CA THR A 115 -7.82 -5.28 2.72
C THR A 115 -7.48 -6.06 3.99
N PHE A 116 -6.84 -5.40 4.96
CA PHE A 116 -6.28 -6.07 6.13
C PHE A 116 -6.85 -5.53 7.45
N ASN A 117 -7.23 -6.46 8.32
CA ASN A 117 -7.35 -6.23 9.75
C ASN A 117 -5.99 -6.42 10.46
N ASP A 118 -5.94 -6.16 11.77
CA ASP A 118 -4.72 -6.25 12.58
C ASP A 118 -4.03 -7.63 12.52
N VAL A 119 -4.79 -8.72 12.47
CA VAL A 119 -4.24 -10.08 12.41
C VAL A 119 -3.60 -10.32 11.04
N THR A 120 -4.29 -9.97 9.97
CA THR A 120 -3.75 -10.11 8.60
C THR A 120 -2.55 -9.20 8.37
N TRP A 121 -2.52 -8.01 8.96
CA TRP A 121 -1.35 -7.12 8.94
C TRP A 121 -0.12 -7.77 9.55
N ASN A 122 -0.26 -8.35 10.75
CA ASN A 122 0.83 -9.03 11.42
C ASN A 122 1.35 -10.22 10.59
N GLY A 123 0.45 -11.00 9.99
CA GLY A 123 0.80 -12.09 9.08
C GLY A 123 1.60 -11.61 7.86
N ALA A 124 1.12 -10.57 7.18
CA ALA A 124 1.76 -9.98 6.01
C ALA A 124 3.16 -9.45 6.33
N ILE A 125 3.31 -8.70 7.44
CA ILE A 125 4.59 -8.16 7.91
C ILE A 125 5.58 -9.28 8.23
N LEU A 126 5.13 -10.35 8.87
CA LEU A 126 5.98 -11.51 9.18
C LEU A 126 6.43 -12.24 7.91
N ALA A 127 5.54 -12.41 6.92
CA ALA A 127 5.88 -13.00 5.63
C ALA A 127 6.94 -12.16 4.90
N ALA A 128 6.73 -10.84 4.82
CA ALA A 128 7.67 -9.91 4.21
C ALA A 128 9.04 -9.92 4.92
N ALA A 129 9.04 -9.92 6.26
CA ALA A 129 10.28 -9.97 7.04
C ALA A 129 11.06 -11.27 6.80
N LYS A 130 10.38 -12.42 6.73
CA LYS A 130 11.02 -13.72 6.41
C LYS A 130 11.61 -13.72 5.00
N ALA A 131 10.85 -13.27 4.00
CA ALA A 131 11.34 -13.19 2.62
C ALA A 131 12.55 -12.26 2.49
N ARG A 132 12.53 -11.07 3.12
CA ARG A 132 13.66 -10.13 3.13
C ARG A 132 14.93 -10.73 3.75
N ARG A 133 14.80 -11.41 4.90
CA ARG A 133 15.96 -11.97 5.62
C ARG A 133 16.52 -13.24 4.98
N ASP A 134 15.63 -14.17 4.64
CA ASP A 134 16.02 -15.55 4.35
C ASP A 134 15.71 -15.97 2.91
N GLY A 135 15.04 -15.14 2.12
CA GLY A 135 14.58 -15.48 0.76
C GLY A 135 15.69 -15.86 -0.22
N THR A 136 16.91 -15.32 -0.05
CA THR A 136 18.08 -15.73 -0.84
C THR A 136 18.48 -17.18 -0.59
N LYS A 137 18.29 -17.69 0.64
CA LYS A 137 18.63 -19.06 1.03
C LYS A 137 17.45 -20.02 0.86
N SER A 138 16.23 -19.50 0.96
CA SER A 138 14.99 -20.26 0.87
C SER A 138 14.02 -19.57 -0.09
N PRO A 139 14.12 -19.84 -1.41
CA PRO A 139 13.27 -19.20 -2.42
C PRO A 139 11.77 -19.39 -2.19
N GLY A 140 11.34 -20.48 -1.54
CA GLY A 140 9.95 -20.71 -1.16
C GLY A 140 9.35 -19.59 -0.31
N LEU A 141 10.15 -18.91 0.53
CA LEU A 141 9.65 -17.77 1.32
C LEU A 141 9.32 -16.55 0.44
N ILE A 142 9.98 -16.42 -0.71
CA ILE A 142 9.70 -15.37 -1.68
C ILE A 142 8.44 -15.74 -2.46
N GLU A 143 8.29 -17.02 -2.81
CA GLU A 143 7.09 -17.55 -3.46
C GLU A 143 5.85 -17.38 -2.59
N ASP A 144 5.92 -17.78 -1.32
CA ASP A 144 4.85 -17.60 -0.35
C ASP A 144 4.44 -16.13 -0.22
N LEU A 145 5.42 -15.21 -0.18
CA LEU A 145 5.15 -13.77 -0.13
C LEU A 145 4.48 -13.26 -1.41
N VAL A 146 4.94 -13.74 -2.58
CA VAL A 146 4.37 -13.35 -3.87
C VAL A 146 2.94 -13.86 -3.99
N LEU A 147 2.69 -15.14 -3.67
CA LEU A 147 1.34 -15.72 -3.69
C LEU A 147 0.40 -15.00 -2.74
N PHE A 148 0.83 -14.77 -1.49
CA PHE A 148 0.06 -13.97 -0.55
C PHE A 148 -0.20 -12.55 -1.07
N GLY A 149 0.78 -11.96 -1.76
CA GLY A 149 0.65 -10.68 -2.44
C GLY A 149 -0.40 -10.67 -3.55
N GLU A 150 -0.34 -11.65 -4.43
CA GLU A 150 -1.25 -11.83 -5.55
C GLU A 150 -2.70 -12.06 -5.07
N ASP A 151 -2.90 -12.74 -3.94
CA ASP A 151 -4.21 -12.99 -3.34
C ASP A 151 -4.87 -11.75 -2.71
N HIS A 152 -4.08 -10.75 -2.30
CA HIS A 152 -4.56 -9.62 -1.49
C HIS A 152 -4.35 -8.25 -2.14
N THR A 153 -3.84 -8.18 -3.36
CA THR A 153 -3.55 -6.91 -4.03
C THR A 153 -3.99 -6.94 -5.49
N THR A 154 -4.25 -5.77 -6.06
CA THR A 154 -4.31 -5.63 -7.51
C THR A 154 -2.88 -5.45 -8.03
N PHE A 155 -2.39 -6.34 -8.88
CA PHE A 155 -1.00 -6.32 -9.35
C PHE A 155 -0.88 -6.40 -10.87
N GLU A 156 0.26 -5.95 -11.38
CA GLU A 156 0.67 -6.11 -12.77
C GLU A 156 2.17 -6.33 -12.84
N TYR A 157 2.60 -7.21 -13.74
CA TYR A 157 4.01 -7.50 -13.97
C TYR A 157 4.41 -7.19 -15.40
N SER A 158 5.59 -6.62 -15.55
CA SER A 158 6.16 -6.36 -16.87
C SER A 158 6.57 -7.67 -17.53
N SER A 159 6.00 -7.93 -18.72
CA SER A 159 6.29 -9.12 -19.54
C SER A 159 7.77 -9.26 -19.93
N ARG A 160 8.52 -8.15 -19.84
CA ARG A 160 9.98 -8.12 -20.04
C ARG A 160 10.75 -8.85 -18.94
N TYR A 161 10.26 -8.83 -17.71
CA TYR A 161 10.95 -9.38 -16.53
C TYR A 161 10.26 -10.65 -15.99
N VAL A 162 8.96 -10.75 -16.23
CA VAL A 162 8.11 -11.88 -15.83
C VAL A 162 7.57 -12.49 -17.11
N ARG A 163 8.00 -13.71 -17.45
CA ARG A 163 7.38 -14.42 -18.57
C ARG A 163 5.96 -14.81 -18.16
N PRO A 164 4.93 -14.58 -19.01
CA PRO A 164 3.63 -15.18 -18.80
C PRO A 164 3.81 -16.69 -18.65
N GLY A 165 3.24 -17.26 -17.59
CA GLY A 165 3.29 -18.71 -17.36
C GLY A 165 2.79 -19.44 -18.60
N ARG A 166 3.50 -20.51 -18.98
CA ARG A 166 3.05 -21.49 -19.96
C ARG A 166 1.98 -22.38 -19.33
#